data_AF-A0A7J9TM30-F1
#
_entry.id   AF-A0A7J9TM30-F1
#
_cell.length_a   1.000
_cell.length_b   1.000
_cell.length_c   1.000
_cell.angle_alpha   90.00
_cell.angle_beta   90.00
_cell.angle_gamma   90.00
#
_symmetry.space_group_name_H-M   'P 1'
#
loop_
_entity.id
_entity.type
_entity.pdbx_description
1 polymer ?
#
loop_
_entity_poly.entity_id
_entity_poly.type
_entity_poly.pdbx_seq_one_letter_code
_entity_poly.pdbx_strand_id
1 'polypeptide(L)'
;MTKIEMINSCIEMIHQILKIEKVGMLGDVVDKVVQDLNIIPNFTYREIGIQMENDGRFEVYQMQVCSLKGTNPIELILDKFER
;
A
#
# COMPACT_ATOMS: atom_id res chain seq x y z
N MET A 1 -16.93 -0.10 13.34
CA MET A 1 -15.53 0.11 12.95
C MET A 1 -15.33 1.60 12.74
N THR A 2 -14.37 2.20 13.44
CA THR A 2 -14.00 3.61 13.30
C THR A 2 -13.15 3.81 12.05
N LYS A 3 -13.03 5.05 11.57
CA LYS A 3 -12.15 5.37 10.43
C LYS A 3 -10.70 4.92 10.65
N ILE A 4 -10.18 5.08 11.86
CA ILE A 4 -8.81 4.68 12.23
C ILE A 4 -8.65 3.16 12.16
N GLU A 5 -9.62 2.41 12.68
CA GLU A 5 -9.61 0.94 12.61
C GLU A 5 -9.65 0.43 11.16
N MET A 6 -10.43 1.10 10.30
CA MET A 6 -10.51 0.77 8.87
C MET A 6 -9.18 1.03 8.16
N ILE A 7 -8.56 2.19 8.39
CA ILE A 7 -7.26 2.53 7.81
C ILE A 7 -6.20 1.52 8.29
N ASN A 8 -6.13 1.22 9.58
CA ASN A 8 -5.18 0.24 10.11
C ASN A 8 -5.38 -1.15 9.49
N SER A 9 -6.64 -1.57 9.31
CA SER A 9 -6.94 -2.84 8.63
C SER A 9 -6.46 -2.85 7.17
N CYS A 10 -6.60 -1.71 6.47
CA CYS A 10 -6.07 -1.57 5.12
C CYS A 10 -4.53 -1.69 5.13
N ILE A 11 -3.85 -0.98 6.02
CA ILE A 11 -2.38 -1.01 6.15
C ILE A 11 -1.88 -2.43 6.41
N GLU A 12 -2.53 -3.19 7.29
CA GLU A 12 -2.15 -4.58 7.54
C GLU A 12 -2.31 -5.47 6.31
N MET A 13 -3.40 -5.31 5.55
CA MET A 13 -3.59 -6.09 4.31
C MET A 13 -2.58 -5.71 3.24
N ILE A 14 -2.29 -4.43 3.06
CA ILE A 14 -1.26 -3.95 2.14
C ILE A 14 0.10 -4.55 2.50
N HIS A 15 0.43 -4.61 3.79
CA HIS A 15 1.65 -5.26 4.27
C HIS A 15 1.70 -6.76 3.89
N GLN A 16 0.60 -7.50 4.00
CA GLN A 16 0.56 -8.90 3.56
C GLN A 16 0.69 -9.05 2.04
N ILE A 17 0.05 -8.18 1.26
CA ILE A 17 0.18 -8.17 -0.21
C ILE A 17 1.65 -7.96 -0.59
N LEU A 18 2.31 -6.96 -0.02
CA LEU A 18 3.70 -6.64 -0.36
C LEU A 18 4.70 -7.71 0.11
N LYS A 19 4.38 -8.55 1.09
CA LYS A 19 5.22 -9.74 1.40
C LYS A 19 5.28 -10.73 0.24
N ILE A 20 4.17 -10.87 -0.49
CA ILE A 20 4.03 -11.77 -1.63
C ILE A 20 4.53 -11.08 -2.89
N GLU A 21 3.97 -9.92 -3.21
CA GLU A 21 4.19 -9.21 -4.47
C GLU A 21 5.49 -8.40 -4.53
N LYS A 22 6.14 -8.18 -3.38
CA LYS A 22 7.38 -7.41 -3.16
C LYS A 22 7.28 -5.91 -3.43
N VAL A 23 6.52 -5.52 -4.43
CA VAL A 23 6.31 -4.13 -4.86
C VAL A 23 4.94 -4.00 -5.54
N GLY A 24 4.33 -2.83 -5.43
CA GLY A 24 3.10 -2.51 -6.15
C GLY A 24 2.94 -1.01 -6.38
N MET A 25 2.05 -0.67 -7.32
CA MET A 25 1.55 0.69 -7.44
C MET A 25 0.63 0.96 -6.25
N LEU A 26 0.87 2.07 -5.55
CA LEU A 26 0.12 2.42 -4.35
C LEU A 26 -1.38 2.51 -4.63
N GLY A 27 -1.77 3.14 -5.74
CA GLY A 27 -3.17 3.22 -6.16
C GLY A 27 -3.81 1.83 -6.29
N ASP A 28 -3.19 0.95 -7.06
CA ASP A 28 -3.70 -0.40 -7.33
C ASP A 28 -3.79 -1.26 -6.06
N VAL A 29 -2.76 -1.18 -5.20
CA VAL A 29 -2.71 -1.95 -3.96
C VAL A 29 -3.78 -1.46 -2.97
N VAL A 30 -4.00 -0.15 -2.89
CA VAL A 30 -5.07 0.41 -2.06
C VAL A 30 -6.45 0.09 -2.64
N ASP A 31 -6.65 0.21 -3.95
CA ASP A 31 -7.89 -0.15 -4.66
C ASP A 31 -8.30 -1.58 -4.32
N LYS A 32 -7.34 -2.50 -4.48
CA LYS A 32 -7.53 -3.93 -4.20
C LYS A 32 -7.98 -4.16 -2.77
N VAL A 33 -7.31 -3.55 -1.79
CA VAL A 33 -7.63 -3.76 -0.37
C VAL A 33 -8.99 -3.17 0.01
N VAL A 34 -9.33 -1.99 -0.51
CA VAL A 34 -10.65 -1.38 -0.28
C VAL A 34 -11.77 -2.27 -0.83
N GLN A 35 -11.57 -2.84 -2.02
CA GLN A 35 -12.51 -3.79 -2.63
C GLN A 35 -12.59 -5.09 -1.82
N ASP A 36 -11.46 -5.69 -1.45
CA ASP A 36 -11.38 -6.95 -0.71
C ASP A 36 -12.03 -6.84 0.68
N LEU A 37 -11.90 -5.68 1.35
CA LEU A 37 -12.53 -5.40 2.64
C LEU A 37 -14.01 -4.99 2.53
N ASN A 38 -14.54 -4.85 1.31
CA ASN A 38 -15.88 -4.33 1.02
C ASN A 38 -16.18 -3.02 1.79
N ILE A 39 -15.18 -2.14 1.84
CA ILE A 39 -15.27 -0.87 2.56
C ILE A 39 -15.87 0.17 1.63
N ILE A 40 -16.98 0.79 2.04
CA ILE A 40 -17.45 2.03 1.43
C ILE A 40 -16.53 3.16 1.94
N PRO A 41 -15.69 3.76 1.09
CA PRO A 41 -14.63 4.63 1.54
C PRO A 41 -15.20 5.97 2.02
N ASN A 42 -15.36 6.11 3.33
CA ASN A 42 -15.51 7.42 3.98
C ASN A 42 -14.13 8.09 4.23
N PHE A 43 -13.05 7.49 3.72
CA PHE A 43 -11.67 7.96 3.76
C PHE A 43 -11.10 7.98 2.33
N THR A 44 -9.99 8.68 2.14
CA THR A 44 -9.39 8.84 0.80
C THR A 44 -8.16 7.95 0.62
N TYR A 45 -7.89 7.53 -0.63
CA TYR A 45 -6.62 6.92 -1.05
C TYR A 45 -5.40 7.63 -0.51
N ARG A 46 -5.47 8.97 -0.49
CA ARG A 46 -4.42 9.84 0.04
C ARG A 46 -4.16 9.61 1.52
N GLU A 47 -5.18 9.36 2.33
CA GLU A 47 -5.02 9.10 3.77
C GLU A 47 -4.30 7.77 4.03
N ILE A 48 -4.60 6.73 3.24
CA ILE A 48 -3.87 5.46 3.33
C ILE A 48 -2.42 5.65 2.90
N GLY A 49 -2.18 6.33 1.77
CA GLY A 49 -0.82 6.61 1.32
C GLY A 49 0.01 7.40 2.32
N ILE A 50 -0.57 8.46 2.92
CA ILE A 50 0.09 9.23 3.98
C ILE A 50 0.36 8.35 5.20
N GLN A 51 -0.58 7.49 5.58
CA GLN A 51 -0.37 6.57 6.69
C GLN A 51 0.77 5.58 6.39
N MET A 52 0.88 5.09 5.16
CA MET A 52 1.98 4.21 4.73
C MET A 52 3.33 4.93 4.73
N GLU A 53 3.41 6.18 4.26
CA GLU A 53 4.65 6.98 4.31
C GLU A 53 5.16 7.18 5.75
N ASN A 54 4.23 7.30 6.70
CA ASN A 54 4.54 7.45 8.11
C ASN A 54 4.71 6.11 8.85
N ASP A 55 4.35 4.99 8.22
CA ASP A 55 4.47 3.66 8.79
C ASP A 55 5.85 3.09 8.46
N GLY A 56 6.66 2.85 9.50
CA GLY A 56 8.05 2.40 9.36
C GLY A 56 8.26 1.03 8.72
N ARG A 57 7.18 0.35 8.28
CA ARG A 57 7.23 -0.93 7.58
C ARG A 57 7.28 -0.82 6.07
N PHE A 58 7.07 0.37 5.50
CA PHE A 58 7.02 0.55 4.04
C PHE A 58 8.15 1.46 3.55
N GLU A 59 8.48 1.30 2.27
CA GLU A 59 9.10 2.35 1.46
C GLU A 59 8.04 2.80 0.47
N VAL A 60 7.75 4.09 0.45
CA VAL A 60 6.80 4.71 -0.49
C VAL A 60 7.54 5.77 -1.27
N TYR A 61 7.50 5.66 -2.59
CA TYR A 61 8.14 6.62 -3.48
C TYR A 61 7.08 7.47 -4.18
N GLN A 62 7.15 8.78 -3.95
CA GLN A 62 6.29 9.81 -4.57
C GLN A 62 4.79 9.49 -4.50
N MET A 63 4.32 8.77 -3.48
CA MET A 63 2.92 8.33 -3.36
C MET A 63 2.41 7.53 -4.58
N GLN A 64 3.32 6.88 -5.33
CA GLN A 64 2.99 6.14 -6.54
C GLN A 64 3.36 4.67 -6.44
N VAL A 65 4.53 4.37 -5.89
CA VAL A 65 5.05 3.00 -5.81
C VAL A 65 5.40 2.69 -4.37
N CYS A 66 5.05 1.49 -3.90
CA CYS A 66 5.31 1.06 -2.54
C CYS A 66 5.90 -0.36 -2.47
N SER A 67 6.72 -0.57 -1.45
CA SER A 67 7.33 -1.86 -1.11
C SER A 67 7.54 -1.94 0.41
N LEU A 68 8.08 -3.06 0.89
CA LEU A 68 8.45 -3.22 2.31
C LEU A 68 9.76 -2.48 2.64
N LYS A 69 9.90 -2.09 3.91
CA LYS A 69 11.09 -1.41 4.44
C LYS A 69 12.39 -2.13 4.06
N GLY A 70 13.41 -1.36 3.69
CA GLY A 70 14.73 -1.88 3.35
C GLY A 70 14.86 -2.40 1.91
N THR A 71 13.91 -2.06 1.04
CA THR A 71 13.97 -2.35 -0.40
C THR A 71 13.94 -1.06 -1.21
N ASN A 72 14.25 -1.12 -2.51
CA ASN A 72 14.07 0.03 -3.41
C ASN A 72 12.80 -0.20 -4.26
N PRO A 73 11.67 0.48 -3.97
CA PRO A 73 10.43 0.27 -4.72
C PRO A 73 10.55 0.59 -6.22
N ILE A 74 11.45 1.50 -6.61
CA ILE A 74 11.63 1.87 -8.02
C ILE A 74 12.41 0.80 -8.78
N GLU A 75 13.48 0.29 -8.20
CA GLU A 75 14.21 -0.84 -8.81
C GLU A 75 13.29 -2.06 -8.94
N LEU A 76 12.55 -2.41 -7.88
CA LEU A 76 11.67 -3.56 -7.90
C LEU A 76 10.53 -3.47 -8.94
N ILE A 77 9.95 -2.27 -9.14
CA ILE A 77 8.86 -2.12 -10.13
C ILE A 77 9.41 -2.17 -11.56
N LEU A 78 10.61 -1.63 -11.80
CA LEU A 78 11.29 -1.73 -13.09
C LEU A 78 11.63 -3.19 -13.42
N ASP A 79 12.19 -3.93 -12.46
CA ASP A 79 12.46 -5.37 -12.58
C ASP A 79 11.19 -6.19 -12.92
N LYS A 80 10.02 -5.75 -12.45
CA LYS A 80 8.73 -6.37 -12.76
C LYS A 80 8.29 -6.11 -14.21
N PHE A 81 8.63 -4.97 -14.80
CA PHE A 81 8.27 -4.63 -16.18
C PHE A 81 9.20 -5.26 -17.22
N GLU A 82 10.42 -5.62 -16.83
CA GLU A 82 11.40 -6.26 -17.71
C GLU A 82 11.22 -7.79 -17.84
N ARG A 83 10.26 -8.39 -17.12
CA ARG A 83 9.94 -9.82 -17.12
C ARG A 83 8.59 -10.10 -17.74
#